data_AF-A0A2V6KLE2-F1
#
_entry.id   AF-A0A2V6KLE2-F1
#
_cell.length_a   1.000
_cell.length_b   1.000
_cell.length_c   1.000
_cell.angle_alpha   90.00
_cell.angle_beta   90.00
_cell.angle_gamma   90.00
#
_symmetry.space_group_name_H-M   'P 1'
#
loop_
_entity.id
_entity.type
_entity.pdbx_description
1 polymer ?
#
loop_
_entity_poly.entity_id
_entity_poly.type
_entity_poly.pdbx_seq_one_letter_code
_entity_poly.pdbx_strand_id
1 'polypeptide(L)'
;MNAVLSDAHKFETQRSDPRLAQWLQQFPPTVFSERLYQSIELMERYSIELAVDLSRQLNLVDQLGDWRTADELCRMLSFQSRFKFALSWILKRLVESGCAEARTDGQIRSYHLRKRPWQPDLKLFRAAGLTIDPANAATLDLLDHAASVYPAVASGQQSGDHNLLGPQGVPLWLNYFHNDNLTYAVNNWVGAVLAADHLSTRHALRILEVGAGTGSASEILLQLLAERGLLPRIERYLITEPNAYFRRCSQRKLAGR
;
A
#
# COMPACT_ATOMS: atom_id res chain seq x y z
N MET A 1 -38.93 11.99 13.97
CA MET A 1 -38.38 11.78 12.61
C MET A 1 -37.09 11.01 12.76
N ASN A 2 -37.12 9.71 12.49
CA ASN A 2 -35.95 8.85 12.60
C ASN A 2 -34.98 9.22 11.47
N ALA A 3 -33.81 9.72 11.86
CA ALA A 3 -32.71 9.92 10.93
C ALA A 3 -32.39 8.56 10.31
N VAL A 4 -32.44 8.50 8.98
CA VAL A 4 -31.82 7.45 8.19
C VAL A 4 -30.33 7.51 8.52
N LEU A 5 -29.90 6.71 9.50
CA LEU A 5 -28.51 6.41 9.75
C LEU A 5 -28.02 5.62 8.53
N SER A 6 -27.49 6.37 7.56
CA SER A 6 -26.61 5.98 6.46
C SER A 6 -26.34 4.46 6.37
N ASP A 7 -27.05 3.77 5.48
CA ASP A 7 -26.69 2.42 4.99
C ASP A 7 -25.33 2.40 4.25
N ALA A 8 -24.68 3.55 4.04
CA ALA A 8 -23.52 3.68 3.16
C ALA A 8 -22.18 3.18 3.75
N HIS A 9 -22.16 2.58 4.94
CA HIS A 9 -20.90 2.23 5.63
C HIS A 9 -20.73 0.73 5.95
N LYS A 10 -21.62 -0.14 5.48
CA LYS A 10 -21.34 -1.57 5.52
C LYS A 10 -20.42 -1.93 4.35
N PHE A 11 -19.22 -2.41 4.68
CA PHE A 11 -18.40 -3.10 3.70
C PHE A 11 -19.10 -4.41 3.33
N GLU A 12 -19.63 -4.48 2.11
CA GLU A 12 -20.16 -5.71 1.56
C GLU A 12 -19.09 -6.34 0.66
N THR A 13 -18.70 -7.58 0.98
CA THR A 13 -17.79 -8.36 0.14
C THR A 13 -18.49 -8.71 -1.16
N GLN A 14 -18.18 -7.96 -2.22
CA GLN A 14 -18.60 -8.31 -3.58
C GLN A 14 -17.72 -9.44 -4.11
N ARG A 15 -18.29 -10.28 -4.97
CA ARG A 15 -17.51 -11.28 -5.72
C ARG A 15 -16.74 -10.59 -6.83
N SER A 16 -15.62 -11.17 -7.22
CA SER A 16 -14.86 -10.65 -8.35
C SER A 16 -15.67 -10.76 -9.66
N ASP A 17 -15.40 -9.85 -10.59
CA ASP A 17 -15.94 -9.92 -11.95
C ASP A 17 -15.41 -11.20 -12.64
N PRO A 18 -16.27 -12.09 -13.17
CA PRO A 18 -15.83 -13.32 -13.84
C PRO A 18 -14.84 -13.10 -14.99
N ARG A 19 -14.84 -11.92 -15.62
CA ARG A 19 -13.87 -11.56 -16.67
C ARG A 19 -12.44 -11.45 -16.14
N LEU A 20 -12.28 -11.10 -14.85
CA LEU A 20 -10.98 -11.01 -14.20
C LEU A 20 -10.27 -12.38 -14.19
N ALA A 21 -11.01 -13.47 -13.96
CA ALA A 21 -10.45 -14.82 -14.00
C ALA A 21 -9.84 -15.17 -15.36
N GLN A 22 -10.44 -14.70 -16.46
CA GLN A 22 -9.91 -14.91 -17.81
C GLN A 22 -8.56 -14.19 -18.00
N TRP A 23 -8.41 -12.99 -17.46
CA TRP A 23 -7.18 -12.20 -17.59
C TRP A 23 -6.05 -12.75 -16.71
N LEU A 24 -6.40 -13.44 -15.63
CA LEU A 24 -5.46 -13.95 -14.64
C LEU A 24 -5.12 -15.43 -14.80
N GLN A 25 -5.64 -16.10 -15.83
CA GLN A 25 -5.49 -17.55 -16.05
C GLN A 25 -4.03 -18.04 -16.15
N GLN A 26 -3.09 -17.14 -16.47
CA GLN A 26 -1.66 -17.45 -16.58
C GLN A 26 -0.92 -17.42 -15.23
N PHE A 27 -1.56 -16.96 -14.16
CA PHE A 27 -0.99 -16.90 -12.82
C PHE A 27 -1.52 -18.05 -11.95
N PRO A 28 -0.78 -18.50 -10.93
CA PRO A 28 -1.27 -19.52 -10.02
C PRO A 28 -2.59 -19.07 -9.35
N PRO A 29 -3.64 -19.92 -9.30
CA PRO A 29 -4.91 -19.57 -8.64
C PRO A 29 -4.77 -19.21 -7.15
N THR A 30 -3.71 -19.70 -6.51
CA THR A 30 -3.37 -19.37 -5.12
C THR A 30 -2.93 -17.93 -4.95
N VAL A 31 -2.39 -17.29 -6.00
CA VAL A 31 -1.97 -15.88 -5.97
C VAL A 31 -3.17 -14.96 -6.17
N PHE A 32 -4.03 -15.26 -7.15
CA PHE A 32 -5.20 -14.47 -7.47
C PHE A 32 -6.48 -15.18 -7.06
N SER A 33 -6.82 -15.07 -5.78
CA SER A 33 -7.99 -15.70 -5.18
C SER A 33 -9.12 -14.69 -4.92
N GLU A 34 -10.34 -15.19 -4.71
CA GLU A 34 -11.46 -14.35 -4.21
C GLU A 34 -11.10 -13.65 -2.88
N ARG A 35 -10.30 -14.31 -2.02
CA ARG A 35 -9.82 -13.69 -0.77
C ARG A 35 -8.92 -12.51 -1.04
N LEU A 36 -7.99 -12.61 -2.01
CA LEU A 36 -7.17 -11.46 -2.42
C LEU A 36 -8.06 -10.33 -2.93
N TYR A 37 -9.00 -10.63 -3.83
CA TYR A 37 -9.90 -9.62 -4.39
C TYR A 37 -10.65 -8.85 -3.30
N GLN A 38 -11.29 -9.58 -2.38
CA GLN A 38 -11.99 -8.99 -1.24
C GLN A 38 -11.04 -8.20 -0.31
N SER A 39 -9.82 -8.69 -0.12
CA SER A 39 -8.81 -8.01 0.69
C SER A 39 -8.40 -6.67 0.05
N ILE A 40 -8.18 -6.62 -1.27
CA ILE A 40 -7.84 -5.38 -1.98
C ILE A 40 -8.99 -4.37 -1.92
N GLU A 41 -10.22 -4.80 -2.17
CA GLU A 41 -11.40 -3.94 -2.03
C GLU A 41 -11.52 -3.38 -0.61
N LEU A 42 -11.28 -4.22 0.40
CA LEU A 42 -11.25 -3.77 1.79
C LEU A 42 -10.12 -2.77 2.04
N MET A 43 -8.89 -3.01 1.55
CA MET A 43 -7.77 -2.08 1.75
C MET A 43 -8.05 -0.71 1.15
N GLU A 44 -8.70 -0.64 -0.02
CA GLU A 44 -9.13 0.63 -0.60
C GLU A 44 -10.13 1.35 0.32
N ARG A 45 -11.10 0.65 0.91
CA ARG A 45 -12.04 1.24 1.89
C ARG A 45 -11.35 1.62 3.19
N TYR A 46 -10.45 0.79 3.70
CA TYR A 46 -9.66 1.07 4.90
C TYR A 46 -8.83 2.34 4.73
N SER A 47 -8.24 2.55 3.54
CA SER A 47 -7.48 3.77 3.22
C SER A 47 -8.35 5.04 3.28
N ILE A 48 -9.64 4.92 2.93
CA ILE A 48 -10.60 6.02 3.03
C ILE A 48 -10.97 6.28 4.49
N GLU A 49 -11.26 5.24 5.27
CA GLU A 49 -11.52 5.37 6.71
C GLU A 49 -10.34 6.02 7.43
N LEU A 50 -9.11 5.60 7.11
CA LEU A 50 -7.88 6.22 7.62
C LEU A 50 -7.76 7.69 7.22
N ALA A 51 -8.04 8.03 5.96
CA ALA A 51 -7.99 9.43 5.52
C ALA A 51 -9.05 10.29 6.21
N VAL A 52 -10.25 9.76 6.44
CA VAL A 52 -11.31 10.43 7.21
C VAL A 52 -10.86 10.65 8.64
N ASP A 53 -10.30 9.63 9.29
CA ASP A 53 -9.77 9.74 10.65
C ASP A 53 -8.64 10.77 10.74
N LEU A 54 -7.64 10.67 9.87
CA LEU A 54 -6.53 11.61 9.77
C LEU A 54 -7.00 13.05 9.51
N SER A 55 -8.05 13.24 8.69
CA SER A 55 -8.60 14.58 8.44
C SER A 55 -9.12 15.25 9.71
N ARG A 56 -9.60 14.46 10.67
CA ARG A 56 -10.06 14.93 11.98
C ARG A 56 -8.88 15.16 12.90
N GLN A 57 -7.96 14.21 13.00
CA GLN A 57 -6.77 14.34 13.85
C GLN A 57 -5.90 15.55 13.47
N LEU A 58 -5.85 15.87 12.17
CA LEU A 58 -5.09 16.99 11.61
C LEU A 58 -5.90 18.29 11.54
N ASN A 59 -7.13 18.33 12.09
CA ASN A 59 -8.01 19.49 12.08
C ASN A 59 -8.29 20.06 10.66
N LEU A 60 -8.31 19.22 9.63
CA LEU A 60 -8.51 19.66 8.25
C LEU A 60 -9.95 20.10 7.97
N VAL A 61 -10.91 19.40 8.58
CA VAL A 61 -12.34 19.55 8.28
C VAL A 61 -12.80 20.99 8.46
N ASP A 62 -12.35 21.65 9.52
CA ASP A 62 -12.75 23.03 9.84
C ASP A 62 -12.06 24.07 8.95
N GLN A 63 -10.96 23.72 8.28
CA GLN A 63 -10.21 24.62 7.40
C GLN A 63 -10.66 24.55 5.93
N LEU A 64 -11.48 23.56 5.58
CA LEU A 64 -11.93 23.30 4.22
C LEU A 64 -13.30 23.91 3.88
N GLY A 65 -13.76 24.88 4.69
CA GLY A 65 -14.97 25.66 4.37
C GLY A 65 -14.83 26.60 3.18
N ASP A 66 -13.58 26.95 2.83
CA ASP A 66 -13.23 27.65 1.59
C ASP A 66 -12.40 26.74 0.68
N TRP A 67 -12.19 27.17 -0.57
CA TRP A 67 -11.22 26.54 -1.46
C TRP A 67 -9.79 26.77 -0.96
N ARG A 68 -9.09 25.70 -0.57
CA ARG A 68 -7.71 25.75 -0.07
C ARG A 68 -6.78 24.78 -0.79
N THR A 69 -5.55 25.21 -1.02
CA THR A 69 -4.46 24.36 -1.50
C THR A 69 -3.79 23.61 -0.34
N ALA A 70 -3.07 22.53 -0.64
CA ALA A 70 -2.28 21.82 0.38
C ALA A 70 -1.21 22.73 1.02
N ASP A 71 -0.57 23.62 0.25
CA ASP A 71 0.41 24.58 0.76
C ASP A 71 -0.23 25.62 1.71
N GLU A 72 -1.44 26.11 1.41
CA GLU A 72 -2.20 26.98 2.31
C GLU A 72 -2.56 26.28 3.62
N LEU A 73 -3.09 25.06 3.54
CA LEU A 73 -3.45 24.26 4.71
C LEU A 73 -2.22 23.99 5.59
N CYS A 74 -1.07 23.63 5.00
CA CYS A 74 0.16 23.47 5.76
C CYS A 74 0.55 24.75 6.51
N ARG A 75 0.44 25.93 5.88
CA ARG A 75 0.73 27.21 6.55
C ARG A 75 -0.27 27.50 7.68
N MET A 76 -1.56 27.35 7.41
CA MET A 76 -2.63 27.65 8.39
C MET A 76 -2.55 26.73 9.62
N LEU A 77 -2.23 25.46 9.42
CA LEU A 77 -2.16 24.46 10.48
C LEU A 77 -0.74 24.31 11.07
N SER A 78 0.19 25.19 10.69
CA SER A 78 1.60 25.17 11.12
C SER A 78 2.28 23.82 10.88
N PHE A 79 1.93 23.14 9.79
CA PHE A 79 2.61 21.92 9.36
C PHE A 79 3.92 22.24 8.64
N GLN A 80 4.85 21.28 8.66
CA GLN A 80 6.04 21.34 7.82
C GLN A 80 5.65 21.43 6.34
N SER A 81 6.35 22.25 5.55
CA SER A 81 6.06 22.44 4.11
C SER A 81 6.06 21.14 3.32
N ARG A 82 6.99 20.22 3.62
CA ARG A 82 7.07 18.89 2.98
C ARG A 82 5.88 17.98 3.29
N PHE A 83 5.12 18.24 4.35
CA PHE A 83 3.94 17.43 4.69
C PHE A 83 2.83 17.56 3.64
N LYS A 84 2.90 18.57 2.77
CA LYS A 84 1.93 18.77 1.68
C LYS A 84 1.74 17.54 0.79
N PHE A 85 2.75 16.70 0.61
CA PHE A 85 2.62 15.47 -0.21
C PHE A 85 1.68 14.45 0.46
N ALA A 86 1.88 14.20 1.77
CA ALA A 86 1.00 13.33 2.54
C ALA A 86 -0.40 13.95 2.65
N LEU A 87 -0.48 15.27 2.86
CA LEU A 87 -1.74 16.00 2.90
C LEU A 87 -2.51 15.92 1.59
N SER A 88 -1.84 16.07 0.44
CA SER A 88 -2.48 15.92 -0.88
C SER A 88 -3.07 14.52 -1.08
N TRP A 89 -2.42 13.48 -0.57
CA TRP A 89 -2.96 12.12 -0.59
C TRP A 89 -4.23 12.01 0.28
N ILE A 90 -4.22 12.54 1.51
CA ILE A 90 -5.40 12.56 2.39
C ILE A 90 -6.56 13.29 1.70
N LEU A 91 -6.30 14.48 1.16
CA LEU A 91 -7.30 15.28 0.46
C LEU A 91 -7.85 14.55 -0.78
N LYS A 92 -7.02 13.80 -1.51
CA LYS A 92 -7.47 12.97 -2.63
C LYS A 92 -8.44 11.87 -2.17
N ARG A 93 -8.13 11.18 -1.07
CA ARG A 93 -9.02 10.17 -0.46
C ARG A 93 -10.35 10.78 0.00
N LEU A 94 -10.33 12.01 0.55
CA LEU A 94 -11.56 12.74 0.90
C LEU A 94 -12.39 13.14 -0.33
N VAL A 95 -11.75 13.37 -1.48
CA VAL A 95 -12.47 13.62 -2.75
C VAL A 95 -13.09 12.32 -3.27
N GLU A 96 -12.36 11.21 -3.22
CA GLU A 96 -12.85 9.89 -3.66
C GLU A 96 -14.00 9.37 -2.78
N SER A 97 -14.06 9.77 -1.50
CA SER A 97 -15.23 9.50 -0.63
C SER A 97 -16.42 10.43 -0.88
N GLY A 98 -16.24 11.45 -1.73
CA GLY A 98 -17.21 12.51 -1.99
C GLY A 98 -17.39 13.48 -0.80
N CYS A 99 -16.56 13.42 0.23
CA CYS A 99 -16.57 14.38 1.34
C CYS A 99 -16.07 15.75 0.91
N ALA A 100 -15.08 15.77 0.02
CA ALA A 100 -14.51 16.97 -0.56
C ALA A 100 -14.67 16.98 -2.09
N GLU A 101 -14.44 18.13 -2.67
CA GLU A 101 -14.21 18.32 -4.10
C GLU A 101 -12.85 18.96 -4.33
N ALA A 102 -12.34 18.78 -5.54
CA ALA A 102 -11.12 19.42 -5.98
C ALA A 102 -11.36 20.14 -7.30
N ARG A 103 -10.70 21.29 -7.46
CA ARG A 103 -10.58 22.01 -8.72
C ARG A 103 -9.12 22.24 -9.03
N THR A 104 -8.81 22.34 -10.31
CA THR A 104 -7.46 22.62 -10.79
C THR A 104 -7.49 23.85 -11.66
N ASP A 105 -6.69 24.85 -11.30
CA ASP A 105 -6.45 26.05 -12.10
C ASP A 105 -4.95 26.10 -12.45
N GLY A 106 -4.64 25.82 -13.72
CA GLY A 106 -3.27 25.59 -14.17
C GLY A 106 -2.60 24.44 -13.39
N GLN A 107 -1.56 24.77 -12.61
CA GLN A 107 -0.83 23.82 -11.77
C GLN A 107 -1.29 23.82 -10.31
N ILE A 108 -2.27 24.65 -9.96
CA ILE A 108 -2.73 24.83 -8.58
C ILE A 108 -3.97 23.98 -8.37
N ARG A 109 -3.89 23.05 -7.42
CA ARG A 109 -5.02 22.22 -7.00
C ARG A 109 -5.55 22.68 -5.65
N SER A 110 -6.83 23.05 -5.62
CA SER A 110 -7.54 23.48 -4.41
C SER A 110 -8.66 22.52 -4.08
N TYR A 111 -8.99 22.44 -2.79
CA TYR A 111 -9.96 21.51 -2.21
C TYR A 111 -10.97 22.28 -1.38
N HIS A 112 -12.20 21.79 -1.36
CA HIS A 112 -13.31 22.37 -0.59
C HIS A 112 -14.19 21.24 -0.04
N LEU A 113 -14.71 21.41 1.17
CA LEU A 113 -15.54 20.39 1.82
C LEU A 113 -16.98 20.49 1.31
N ARG A 114 -17.50 19.39 0.74
CA ARG A 114 -18.90 19.32 0.30
C ARG A 114 -19.85 18.86 1.39
N LYS A 115 -19.39 17.90 2.20
CA LYS A 115 -20.17 17.31 3.30
C LYS A 115 -19.22 16.96 4.43
N ARG A 116 -19.71 17.03 5.66
CA ARG A 116 -18.93 16.62 6.82
C ARG A 116 -18.57 15.14 6.72
N PRO A 117 -17.31 14.73 6.93
CA PRO A 117 -16.94 13.32 6.98
C PRO A 117 -17.66 12.59 8.12
N TRP A 118 -17.87 11.29 7.94
CA TRP A 118 -18.47 10.43 8.97
C TRP A 118 -17.51 10.18 10.14
N GLN A 119 -17.99 9.49 11.16
CA GLN A 119 -17.13 8.98 12.23
C GLN A 119 -16.52 7.65 11.75
N PRO A 120 -15.18 7.57 11.58
CA PRO A 120 -14.57 6.38 11.02
C PRO A 120 -14.62 5.21 12.00
N ASP A 121 -14.68 3.98 11.47
CA ASP A 121 -14.66 2.74 12.27
C ASP A 121 -13.51 1.81 11.85
N LEU A 122 -12.28 2.27 12.13
CA LEU A 122 -11.06 1.52 11.83
C LEU A 122 -11.05 0.13 12.46
N LYS A 123 -11.64 -0.04 13.64
CA LYS A 123 -11.69 -1.34 14.33
C LYS A 123 -12.56 -2.34 13.58
N LEU A 124 -13.73 -1.92 13.12
CA LEU A 124 -14.64 -2.77 12.34
C LEU A 124 -13.99 -3.20 11.02
N PHE A 125 -13.41 -2.27 10.27
CA PHE A 125 -12.76 -2.62 9.00
C PHE A 125 -11.51 -3.48 9.20
N ARG A 126 -10.71 -3.23 10.25
CA ARG A 126 -9.57 -4.07 10.60
C ARG A 126 -10.03 -5.50 10.93
N ALA A 127 -11.08 -5.65 11.74
CA ALA A 127 -11.64 -6.96 12.05
C ALA A 127 -12.20 -7.68 10.80
N ALA A 128 -12.85 -6.94 9.90
CA ALA A 128 -13.32 -7.48 8.62
C ALA A 128 -12.14 -8.00 7.77
N GLY A 129 -11.03 -7.27 7.70
CA GLY A 129 -9.84 -7.69 6.95
C GLY A 129 -9.20 -8.96 7.46
N LEU A 130 -9.07 -9.07 8.77
CA LEU A 130 -8.55 -10.29 9.40
C LEU A 130 -9.52 -11.48 9.26
N THR A 131 -10.82 -11.20 9.13
CA THR A 131 -11.84 -12.24 8.85
C THR A 131 -11.77 -12.75 7.41
N ILE A 132 -11.50 -11.86 6.44
CA ILE A 132 -11.29 -12.25 5.04
C ILE A 132 -10.04 -13.12 4.92
N ASP A 133 -8.91 -12.65 5.46
CA ASP A 133 -7.66 -13.40 5.51
C ASP A 133 -6.73 -12.87 6.62
N PRO A 134 -6.22 -13.72 7.53
CA PRO A 134 -5.24 -13.32 8.54
C PRO A 134 -3.96 -12.72 7.95
N ALA A 135 -3.57 -13.07 6.71
CA ALA A 135 -2.41 -12.51 6.03
C ALA A 135 -2.49 -11.00 5.80
N ASN A 136 -3.69 -10.40 5.89
CA ASN A 136 -3.89 -8.95 5.82
C ASN A 136 -3.28 -8.19 7.02
N ALA A 137 -2.94 -8.89 8.11
CA ALA A 137 -2.39 -8.27 9.32
C ALA A 137 -1.17 -7.39 9.02
N ALA A 138 -0.23 -7.87 8.20
CA ALA A 138 0.99 -7.12 7.87
C ALA A 138 0.70 -5.77 7.21
N THR A 139 -0.28 -5.73 6.31
CA THR A 139 -0.73 -4.50 5.65
C THR A 139 -1.45 -3.58 6.61
N LEU A 140 -2.39 -4.09 7.39
CA LEU A 140 -3.15 -3.31 8.36
C LEU A 140 -2.24 -2.72 9.45
N ASP A 141 -1.28 -3.50 9.95
CA ASP A 141 -0.31 -3.04 10.96
C ASP A 141 0.57 -1.90 10.45
N LEU A 142 1.08 -2.01 9.21
CA LEU A 142 1.88 -0.96 8.62
C LEU A 142 1.06 0.32 8.40
N LEU A 143 -0.18 0.19 7.91
CA LEU A 143 -1.07 1.33 7.69
C LEU A 143 -1.44 2.03 9.01
N ASP A 144 -1.76 1.27 10.05
CA ASP A 144 -2.09 1.80 11.38
C ASP A 144 -0.91 2.53 12.00
N HIS A 145 0.28 1.92 11.93
CA HIS A 145 1.51 2.56 12.41
C HIS A 145 1.80 3.85 11.64
N ALA A 146 1.76 3.80 10.31
CA ALA A 146 1.97 4.98 9.46
C ALA A 146 0.98 6.10 9.83
N ALA A 147 -0.32 5.80 9.92
CA ALA A 147 -1.33 6.80 10.27
C ALA A 147 -1.10 7.38 11.68
N SER A 148 -0.72 6.57 12.65
CA SER A 148 -0.51 7.02 14.04
C SER A 148 0.55 8.11 14.19
N VAL A 149 1.54 8.15 13.29
CA VAL A 149 2.65 9.12 13.36
C VAL A 149 2.40 10.39 12.54
N TYR A 150 1.35 10.45 11.72
CA TYR A 150 1.09 11.59 10.85
C TYR A 150 0.96 12.92 11.60
N PRO A 151 0.25 13.03 12.75
CA PRO A 151 0.17 14.30 13.48
C PRO A 151 1.55 14.83 13.94
N ALA A 152 2.39 13.94 14.48
CA ALA A 152 3.73 14.32 14.94
C ALA A 152 4.70 14.62 13.78
N VAL A 153 4.54 13.95 12.64
CA VAL A 153 5.30 14.25 11.42
C VAL A 153 4.84 15.57 10.80
N ALA A 154 3.54 15.84 10.79
CA ALA A 154 2.95 17.07 10.26
C ALA A 154 3.45 18.29 11.03
N SER A 155 3.46 18.24 12.36
CA SER A 155 3.99 19.29 13.23
C SER A 155 5.52 19.36 13.27
N GLY A 156 6.19 18.33 12.72
CA GLY A 156 7.64 18.26 12.68
C GLY A 156 8.34 17.79 13.94
N GLN A 157 7.57 17.29 14.91
CA GLN A 157 8.08 16.68 16.13
C GLN A 157 8.78 15.34 15.85
N GLN A 158 8.42 14.66 14.76
CA GLN A 158 9.02 13.40 14.33
C GLN A 158 9.34 13.39 12.84
N SER A 159 10.20 12.44 12.44
CA SER A 159 10.53 12.18 11.04
C SER A 159 9.81 10.93 10.54
N GLY A 160 9.14 11.01 9.38
CA GLY A 160 8.49 9.86 8.75
C GLY A 160 9.47 8.72 8.49
N ASP A 161 10.65 9.03 7.94
CA ASP A 161 11.69 8.05 7.65
C ASP A 161 12.18 7.35 8.94
N HIS A 162 12.31 8.09 10.05
CA HIS A 162 12.72 7.49 11.31
C HIS A 162 11.62 6.58 11.89
N ASN A 163 10.35 6.99 11.78
CA ASN A 163 9.23 6.18 12.26
C ASN A 163 9.02 4.90 11.45
N LEU A 164 9.28 4.95 10.14
CA LEU A 164 9.09 3.82 9.23
C LEU A 164 10.33 2.92 9.11
N LEU A 165 11.53 3.51 9.08
CA LEU A 165 12.81 2.79 8.89
C LEU A 165 13.66 2.70 10.16
N GLY A 166 13.14 3.17 11.29
CA GLY A 166 13.74 2.98 12.61
C GLY A 166 13.34 1.64 13.26
N PRO A 167 13.77 1.40 14.51
CA PRO A 167 13.61 0.11 15.18
C PRO A 167 12.16 -0.40 15.30
N GLN A 168 11.19 0.51 15.41
CA GLN A 168 9.76 0.16 15.51
C GLN A 168 9.13 -0.12 14.14
N GLY A 169 9.52 0.64 13.10
CA GLY A 169 8.94 0.51 11.77
C GLY A 169 9.55 -0.62 10.92
N VAL A 170 10.85 -0.90 11.08
CA VAL A 170 11.54 -1.93 10.27
C VAL A 170 10.84 -3.29 10.33
N PRO A 171 10.45 -3.84 11.50
CA PRO A 171 9.71 -5.11 11.55
C PRO A 171 8.41 -5.08 10.73
N LEU A 172 7.66 -3.98 10.77
CA LEU A 172 6.42 -3.81 9.98
C LEU A 172 6.72 -3.77 8.48
N TRP A 173 7.79 -3.09 8.08
CA TRP A 173 8.27 -3.12 6.70
C TRP A 173 8.66 -4.54 6.27
N LEU A 174 9.41 -5.28 7.09
CA LEU A 174 9.81 -6.64 6.75
C LEU A 174 8.59 -7.57 6.57
N ASN A 175 7.57 -7.42 7.41
CA ASN A 175 6.33 -8.19 7.31
C ASN A 175 5.51 -7.79 6.08
N TYR A 176 5.40 -6.49 5.81
CA TYR A 176 4.65 -6.01 4.65
C TYR A 176 5.27 -6.48 3.33
N PHE A 177 6.60 -6.35 3.19
CA PHE A 177 7.33 -6.74 1.98
C PHE A 177 7.66 -8.25 1.94
N HIS A 178 6.87 -9.09 2.63
CA HIS A 178 7.03 -10.54 2.66
C HIS A 178 6.12 -11.24 1.66
N ASN A 179 6.53 -12.41 1.17
CA ASN A 179 5.69 -13.23 0.28
C ASN A 179 4.48 -13.86 0.97
N ASP A 180 4.42 -13.80 2.31
CA ASP A 180 3.25 -14.22 3.10
C ASP A 180 2.22 -13.10 3.24
N ASN A 181 2.57 -11.84 2.92
CA ASN A 181 1.60 -10.76 2.91
C ASN A 181 0.77 -10.83 1.62
N LEU A 182 -0.48 -11.28 1.76
CA LEU A 182 -1.39 -11.52 0.64
C LEU A 182 -1.50 -10.33 -0.34
N THR A 183 -1.67 -9.11 0.17
CA THR A 183 -1.89 -7.93 -0.68
C THR A 183 -0.61 -7.41 -1.32
N TYR A 184 0.56 -7.87 -0.86
CA TYR A 184 1.86 -7.48 -1.42
C TYR A 184 2.43 -8.56 -2.36
N ALA A 185 2.32 -9.84 -1.99
CA ALA A 185 2.94 -10.97 -2.69
C ALA A 185 2.56 -11.04 -4.18
N VAL A 186 1.35 -10.60 -4.52
CA VAL A 186 0.86 -10.50 -5.92
C VAL A 186 1.84 -9.74 -6.82
N ASN A 187 2.50 -8.68 -6.31
CA ASN A 187 3.45 -7.89 -7.09
C ASN A 187 4.69 -8.71 -7.48
N ASN A 188 5.21 -9.52 -6.54
CA ASN A 188 6.36 -10.38 -6.78
C ASN A 188 6.02 -11.49 -7.77
N TRP A 189 4.84 -12.11 -7.63
CA TRP A 189 4.38 -13.15 -8.53
C TRP A 189 4.17 -12.64 -9.95
N VAL A 190 3.52 -11.49 -10.13
CA VAL A 190 3.31 -10.91 -11.47
C VAL A 190 4.64 -10.64 -12.16
N GLY A 191 5.57 -9.97 -11.46
CA GLY A 191 6.90 -9.68 -12.01
C GLY A 191 7.69 -10.95 -12.35
N ALA A 192 7.65 -11.94 -11.46
CA ALA A 192 8.41 -13.18 -11.63
C ALA A 192 7.88 -14.07 -12.75
N VAL A 193 6.56 -14.21 -12.90
CA VAL A 193 5.95 -14.96 -14.02
C VAL A 193 6.31 -14.33 -15.35
N LEU A 194 6.12 -13.02 -15.49
CA LEU A 194 6.46 -12.30 -16.73
C LEU A 194 7.95 -12.38 -17.06
N ALA A 195 8.83 -12.26 -16.04
CA ALA A 195 10.26 -12.43 -16.23
C ALA A 195 10.60 -13.86 -16.66
N ALA A 196 10.06 -14.88 -16.00
CA ALA A 196 10.30 -16.28 -16.34
C ALA A 196 9.79 -16.63 -17.75
N ASP A 197 8.64 -16.10 -18.17
CA ASP A 197 8.10 -16.26 -19.52
C ASP A 197 9.07 -15.66 -20.54
N HIS A 198 9.55 -14.43 -20.31
CA HIS A 198 10.50 -13.77 -21.21
C HIS A 198 11.85 -14.51 -21.29
N LEU A 199 12.32 -15.07 -20.17
CA LEU A 199 13.61 -15.77 -20.08
C LEU A 199 13.56 -17.18 -20.67
N SER A 200 12.37 -17.79 -20.81
CA SER A 200 12.21 -19.18 -21.26
C SER A 200 12.82 -19.47 -22.64
N THR A 201 12.82 -18.47 -23.52
CA THR A 201 13.35 -18.54 -24.89
C THR A 201 14.85 -18.28 -24.99
N ARG A 202 15.50 -17.92 -23.88
CA ARG A 202 16.92 -17.56 -23.82
C ARG A 202 17.75 -18.77 -23.36
N HIS A 203 18.94 -18.93 -23.95
CA HIS A 203 19.85 -20.03 -23.64
C HIS A 203 20.78 -19.73 -22.44
N ALA A 204 21.19 -18.47 -22.29
CA ALA A 204 22.07 -17.99 -21.22
C ALA A 204 21.50 -16.71 -20.62
N LEU A 205 21.47 -16.63 -19.28
CA LEU A 205 20.82 -15.56 -18.53
C LEU A 205 21.84 -14.79 -17.68
N ARG A 206 21.86 -13.47 -17.86
CA ARG A 206 22.58 -12.52 -17.00
C ARG A 206 21.57 -11.52 -16.45
N ILE A 207 21.28 -11.65 -15.17
CA ILE A 207 20.19 -10.92 -14.50
C ILE A 207 20.79 -9.86 -13.59
N LEU A 208 20.26 -8.63 -13.68
CA LEU A 208 20.51 -7.55 -12.73
C LEU A 208 19.18 -7.19 -12.07
N GLU A 209 19.12 -7.25 -10.75
CA GLU A 209 17.99 -6.76 -9.97
C GLU A 209 18.40 -5.51 -9.21
N VAL A 210 17.58 -4.46 -9.33
CA VAL A 210 17.80 -3.14 -8.73
C VAL A 210 16.81 -2.91 -7.61
N GLY A 211 17.31 -2.62 -6.41
CA GLY A 211 16.45 -2.35 -5.26
C GLY A 211 15.72 -3.59 -4.76
N ALA A 212 16.46 -4.71 -4.62
CA ALA A 212 15.88 -6.00 -4.24
C ALA A 212 15.30 -6.03 -2.81
N GLY A 213 15.55 -4.99 -2.00
CA GLY A 213 15.11 -4.92 -0.62
C GLY A 213 15.58 -6.16 0.16
N THR A 214 14.63 -6.89 0.72
CA THR A 214 14.87 -8.10 1.52
C THR A 214 14.87 -9.40 0.69
N GLY A 215 14.76 -9.28 -0.64
CA GLY A 215 14.84 -10.40 -1.59
C GLY A 215 13.54 -11.18 -1.77
N SER A 216 12.37 -10.63 -1.42
CA SER A 216 11.08 -11.31 -1.61
C SER A 216 10.76 -11.58 -3.08
N ALA A 217 11.03 -10.61 -3.97
CA ALA A 217 10.84 -10.77 -5.41
C ALA A 217 11.86 -11.78 -5.98
N SER A 218 13.13 -11.64 -5.61
CA SER A 218 14.21 -12.56 -5.99
C SER A 218 13.88 -14.01 -5.64
N GLU A 219 13.30 -14.23 -4.45
CA GLU A 219 12.88 -15.55 -3.97
C GLU A 219 11.83 -16.19 -4.88
N ILE A 220 10.77 -15.47 -5.24
CA ILE A 220 9.72 -15.98 -6.15
C ILE A 220 10.27 -16.21 -7.55
N LEU A 221 11.12 -15.31 -8.06
CA LEU A 221 11.75 -15.48 -9.36
C LEU A 221 12.62 -16.73 -9.40
N LEU A 222 13.52 -16.92 -8.42
CA LEU A 222 14.39 -18.09 -8.37
C LEU A 222 13.58 -19.39 -8.24
N GLN A 223 12.51 -19.39 -7.44
CA GLN A 223 11.58 -20.52 -7.36
C GLN A 223 10.97 -20.85 -8.73
N LEU A 224 10.40 -19.86 -9.43
CA LEU A 224 9.79 -20.07 -10.74
C LEU A 224 10.81 -20.50 -11.81
N LEU A 225 12.01 -19.94 -11.78
CA LEU A 225 13.09 -20.38 -12.67
C LEU A 225 13.52 -21.83 -12.36
N ALA A 226 13.46 -22.26 -11.11
CA ALA A 226 13.74 -23.64 -10.72
C ALA A 226 12.67 -24.60 -11.26
N GLU A 227 11.40 -24.29 -11.00
CA GLU A 227 10.24 -25.07 -11.42
C GLU A 227 10.19 -25.24 -12.95
N ARG A 228 10.69 -24.25 -13.69
CA ARG A 228 10.75 -24.26 -15.17
C ARG A 228 12.05 -24.80 -15.75
N GLY A 229 12.98 -25.28 -14.91
CA GLY A 229 14.28 -25.79 -15.36
C GLY A 229 15.19 -24.74 -16.01
N LEU A 230 15.00 -23.46 -15.66
CA LEU A 230 15.76 -22.32 -16.18
C LEU A 230 16.95 -21.94 -15.31
N LEU A 231 17.00 -22.37 -14.04
CA LEU A 231 18.12 -22.07 -13.13
C LEU A 231 19.52 -22.39 -13.71
N PRO A 232 19.76 -23.55 -14.35
CA PRO A 232 21.08 -23.87 -14.91
C PRO A 232 21.54 -22.92 -16.02
N ARG A 233 20.62 -22.13 -16.60
CA ARG A 233 20.91 -21.15 -17.64
C ARG A 233 21.41 -19.82 -17.07
N ILE A 234 21.35 -19.60 -15.76
CA ILE A 234 21.81 -18.38 -15.11
C ILE A 234 23.35 -18.39 -15.02
N GLU A 235 23.99 -17.61 -15.88
CA GLU A 235 25.44 -17.38 -15.82
C GLU A 235 25.80 -16.42 -14.68
N ARG A 236 24.93 -15.43 -14.43
CA ARG A 236 25.14 -14.43 -13.40
C ARG A 236 23.83 -13.80 -12.97
N TYR A 237 23.61 -13.74 -11.66
CA TYR A 237 22.53 -12.94 -11.07
C TYR A 237 23.14 -11.95 -10.08
N LEU A 238 23.14 -10.67 -10.45
CA LEU A 238 23.57 -9.57 -9.61
C LEU A 238 22.36 -8.92 -8.94
N ILE A 239 22.24 -9.11 -7.62
CA ILE A 239 21.18 -8.50 -6.81
C ILE A 239 21.77 -7.25 -6.14
N THR A 240 21.12 -6.10 -6.32
CA THR A 240 21.59 -4.82 -5.78
C THR A 240 20.55 -4.20 -4.85
N GLU A 241 21.03 -3.61 -3.76
CA GLU A 241 20.21 -2.94 -2.76
C GLU A 241 21.09 -1.85 -2.09
N PRO A 242 20.72 -0.56 -2.19
CA PRO A 242 21.51 0.53 -1.62
C PRO A 242 21.57 0.48 -0.09
N ASN A 243 20.51 0.02 0.58
CA ASN A 243 20.47 -0.09 2.03
C ASN A 243 21.20 -1.36 2.52
N ALA A 244 22.29 -1.18 3.26
CA ALA A 244 23.11 -2.30 3.74
C ALA A 244 22.35 -3.28 4.66
N TYR A 245 21.34 -2.82 5.40
CA TYR A 245 20.52 -3.69 6.24
C TYR A 245 19.68 -4.62 5.38
N PHE A 246 18.88 -4.08 4.46
CA PHE A 246 18.04 -4.88 3.57
C PHE A 246 18.86 -5.80 2.67
N ARG A 247 20.01 -5.32 2.15
CA ARG A 247 20.95 -6.15 1.39
C ARG A 247 21.42 -7.37 2.17
N ARG A 248 21.75 -7.23 3.46
CA ARG A 248 22.13 -8.36 4.32
C ARG A 248 20.96 -9.31 4.59
N CYS A 249 19.74 -8.80 4.74
CA CYS A 249 18.55 -9.64 4.86
C CYS A 249 18.34 -10.49 3.60
N SER A 250 18.42 -9.87 2.42
CA SER A 250 18.34 -10.56 1.12
C SER A 250 19.42 -11.64 0.98
N GLN A 251 20.68 -11.30 1.26
CA GLN A 251 21.79 -12.27 1.21
C GLN A 251 21.55 -13.49 2.11
N ARG A 252 21.09 -13.29 3.34
CA ARG A 252 20.79 -14.40 4.26
C ARG A 252 19.62 -15.25 3.79
N LYS A 253 18.56 -14.61 3.29
CA LYS A 253 17.36 -15.30 2.76
C LYS A 253 17.72 -16.19 1.58
N LEU A 254 18.54 -15.68 0.66
CA LEU A 254 18.87 -16.37 -0.59
C LEU A 254 20.03 -17.36 -0.46
N ALA A 255 20.96 -17.16 0.49
CA ALA A 255 22.06 -18.11 0.72
C ALA A 255 21.62 -19.46 1.30
N GLY A 256 20.39 -19.54 1.84
CA GLY A 256 19.81 -20.79 2.33
C GLY A 256 19.06 -21.60 1.27
N ARG A 257 19.08 -21.18 0.01
CA ARG A 257 18.42 -21.83 -1.13
C ARG A 257 19.46 -22.29 -2.15
#